data_AF-A0A259HHT9-F1
#
_entry.id   AF-A0A259HHT9-F1
#
_cell.length_a   1.000
_cell.length_b   1.000
_cell.length_c   1.000
_cell.angle_alpha   90.00
_cell.angle_beta   90.00
_cell.angle_gamma   90.00
#
_symmetry.space_group_name_H-M   'P 1'
#
loop_
_entity.id
_entity.type
_entity.pdbx_description
1 polymer ?
#
loop_
_entity_poly.entity_id
_entity_poly.type
_entity_poly.pdbx_seq_one_letter_code
_entity_poly.pdbx_strand_id
1 'polypeptide(L)'
;MLRGTFDNPRLANRLAPRPGNCAPMLDGAFGSVFDSAMLHVEQGRALVIVAGRNYGTGSARDWAAKGTALLGVRAVLARSFERIHRANLIAMGVAPIVVPEEFSDPGSE
;
A
#
# COMPACT_ATOMS: atom_id res chain seq x y z
N MET A 1 3.02 12.95 -9.89
CA MET A 1 3.64 11.73 -9.32
C MET A 1 2.92 11.25 -8.07
N LEU A 2 2.68 12.08 -7.04
CA LEU A 2 1.95 11.63 -5.85
C LEU A 2 0.54 11.06 -6.14
N ARG A 3 -0.31 11.79 -6.89
CA ARG A 3 -1.63 11.31 -7.32
C ARG A 3 -1.61 10.05 -8.20
N GLY A 4 -0.45 9.72 -8.76
CA GLY A 4 -0.23 8.49 -9.56
C GLY A 4 0.30 7.33 -8.73
N THR A 5 0.46 7.50 -7.41
CA THR A 5 0.87 6.39 -6.53
C THR A 5 -0.31 5.42 -6.43
N PHE A 6 -0.07 4.14 -6.73
CA PHE A 6 -1.11 3.10 -6.84
C PHE A 6 -2.14 3.34 -7.96
N ASP A 7 -1.76 4.01 -9.05
CA ASP A 7 -2.67 4.27 -10.18
C ASP A 7 -2.71 3.17 -11.26
N ASN A 8 -1.88 2.13 -11.13
CA ASN A 8 -1.77 1.07 -12.13
C ASN A 8 -3.15 0.45 -12.40
N PRO A 9 -3.66 0.45 -13.65
CA PRO A 9 -4.98 -0.10 -13.98
C PRO A 9 -5.16 -1.57 -13.61
N ARG A 10 -4.07 -2.32 -13.42
CA ARG A 10 -4.07 -3.73 -13.02
C ARG A 10 -3.94 -3.95 -11.50
N LEU A 11 -3.85 -2.88 -10.70
CA LEU A 11 -3.78 -3.00 -9.25
C LEU A 11 -5.04 -3.71 -8.72
N ALA A 12 -4.86 -4.81 -8.00
CA ALA A 12 -5.95 -5.53 -7.37
C ALA A 12 -6.05 -5.14 -5.89
N ASN A 13 -6.91 -4.17 -5.58
CA ASN A 13 -7.24 -3.82 -4.20
C ASN A 13 -8.37 -4.73 -3.70
N ARG A 14 -8.08 -5.60 -2.73
CA ARG A 14 -9.07 -6.54 -2.16
C ARG A 14 -10.23 -5.87 -1.41
N LEU A 15 -10.11 -4.57 -1.09
CA LEU A 15 -11.18 -3.78 -0.49
C LEU A 15 -12.09 -3.13 -1.54
N ALA A 16 -11.67 -3.09 -2.81
CA ALA A 16 -12.36 -2.37 -3.86
C ALA A 16 -13.20 -3.31 -4.75
N PRO A 17 -14.31 -2.82 -5.33
CA PRO A 17 -15.18 -3.62 -6.19
C PRO A 17 -14.59 -3.84 -7.60
N ARG A 18 -13.50 -3.17 -7.94
CA ARG A 18 -12.87 -3.22 -9.26
C ARG A 18 -11.35 -2.99 -9.16
N PRO A 19 -10.57 -3.46 -10.15
CA PRO A 19 -9.15 -3.17 -10.21
C PRO A 19 -8.87 -1.69 -10.53
N GLY A 20 -7.60 -1.32 -10.35
CA GLY A 20 -7.05 -0.01 -10.66
C GLY A 20 -7.05 0.93 -9.46
N ASN A 21 -7.00 2.23 -9.77
CA ASN A 21 -7.07 3.31 -8.79
C ASN A 21 -8.47 3.38 -8.15
N CYS A 22 -8.70 2.56 -7.13
CA CYS A 22 -9.97 2.45 -6.42
C CYS A 22 -9.73 2.04 -4.95
N ALA A 23 -10.26 2.83 -4.01
CA ALA A 23 -10.16 2.58 -2.57
C ALA A 23 -11.44 3.03 -1.83
N PRO A 24 -11.78 2.39 -0.70
CA PRO A 24 -12.90 2.82 0.12
C PRO A 24 -12.67 4.22 0.71
N MET A 25 -13.74 5.00 0.77
CA MET A 25 -13.80 6.32 1.39
C MET A 25 -14.37 6.19 2.81
N LEU A 26 -14.38 7.29 3.56
CA LEU A 26 -14.84 7.29 4.95
C LEU A 26 -16.36 7.09 5.10
N ASP A 27 -17.12 7.45 4.07
CA ASP A 27 -18.57 7.30 3.97
C ASP A 27 -19.00 5.94 3.38
N GLY A 28 -18.04 5.06 3.08
CA GLY A 28 -18.28 3.76 2.44
C GLY A 28 -18.39 3.82 0.92
N ALA A 29 -18.31 5.00 0.29
CA ALA A 29 -18.18 5.12 -1.15
C ALA A 29 -16.79 4.65 -1.62
N PHE A 30 -16.57 4.63 -2.94
CA PHE A 30 -15.28 4.31 -3.54
C PHE A 30 -14.74 5.49 -4.33
N GLY A 31 -13.48 5.85 -4.09
CA GLY A 31 -12.78 6.95 -4.74
C GLY A 31 -11.39 6.53 -5.22
N SER A 32 -10.57 7.51 -5.59
CA SER A 32 -9.16 7.25 -5.88
C SER A 32 -8.40 6.90 -4.60
N VAL A 33 -7.30 6.15 -4.73
CA VAL A 33 -6.38 5.83 -3.62
C VAL A 33 -5.84 7.12 -3.00
N PHE A 34 -5.53 8.12 -3.82
CA PHE A 34 -5.06 9.43 -3.35
C PHE A 34 -6.11 10.13 -2.49
N ASP A 35 -7.35 10.26 -2.98
CA ASP A 35 -8.40 10.99 -2.26
C ASP A 35 -8.76 10.28 -0.94
N SER A 36 -8.87 8.94 -0.97
CA SER A 36 -9.06 8.14 0.24
C SER A 36 -7.94 8.36 1.26
N ALA A 37 -6.68 8.36 0.81
CA ALA A 37 -5.54 8.57 1.69
C ALA A 37 -5.51 9.96 2.31
N MET A 38 -5.79 11.01 1.53
CA MET A 38 -5.80 12.40 2.04
C MET A 38 -6.89 12.61 3.08
N LEU A 39 -8.09 12.06 2.89
CA LEU A 39 -9.15 12.12 3.90
C LEU A 39 -8.72 11.51 5.24
N HIS A 40 -8.00 10.38 5.22
CA HIS A 40 -7.49 9.77 6.45
C HIS A 40 -6.41 10.64 7.10
N VAL A 41 -5.50 11.21 6.30
CA VAL A 41 -4.47 12.13 6.80
C VAL A 41 -5.08 13.38 7.43
N GLU A 42 -6.09 13.98 6.81
CA GLU A 42 -6.83 15.14 7.35
C GLU A 42 -7.50 14.83 8.69
N GLN A 43 -7.96 13.60 8.89
CA GLN A 43 -8.50 13.12 10.17
C GLN A 43 -7.43 12.68 11.18
N GLY A 44 -6.14 12.86 10.88
CA GLY A 44 -5.04 12.43 11.74
C GLY A 44 -4.92 10.89 11.87
N ARG A 45 -5.48 10.14 10.93
CA ARG A 45 -5.49 8.67 10.94
C ARG A 45 -4.27 8.14 10.19
N ALA A 46 -3.43 7.37 10.87
CA ALA A 46 -2.33 6.67 10.23
C ALA A 46 -2.85 5.57 9.29
N LEU A 47 -2.20 5.43 8.14
CA LEU A 47 -2.53 4.38 7.16
C LEU A 47 -1.50 3.26 7.18
N VAL A 48 -1.97 2.06 6.84
CA VAL A 48 -1.13 0.89 6.63
C VAL A 48 -1.50 0.22 5.31
N ILE A 49 -0.55 -0.47 4.68
CA ILE A 49 -0.79 -1.34 3.53
C ILE A 49 -0.65 -2.79 3.99
N VAL A 50 -1.55 -3.64 3.53
CA VAL A 50 -1.44 -5.10 3.68
C VAL A 50 -1.23 -5.71 2.30
N ALA A 51 -0.19 -6.53 2.16
CA ALA A 51 0.23 -7.12 0.89
C ALA A 51 0.65 -8.58 1.02
N GLY A 52 0.74 -9.27 -0.13
CA GLY A 52 1.18 -10.65 -0.22
C GLY A 52 2.70 -10.81 -0.22
N ARG A 53 3.18 -11.78 -1.00
CA ARG A 53 4.62 -12.03 -1.22
C ARG A 53 5.21 -11.03 -2.22
N ASN A 54 6.51 -10.83 -2.13
CA ASN A 54 7.35 -10.08 -3.07
C ASN A 54 6.88 -8.63 -3.28
N TYR A 55 6.39 -7.98 -2.22
CA TYR A 55 5.95 -6.59 -2.27
C TYR A 55 7.09 -5.67 -2.72
N GLY A 56 6.82 -4.83 -3.72
CA GLY A 56 7.80 -3.89 -4.27
C GLY A 56 8.65 -4.41 -5.43
N THR A 57 8.32 -5.57 -6.00
CA THR A 57 9.03 -6.08 -7.18
C THR A 57 8.77 -5.20 -8.40
N GLY A 58 9.84 -4.77 -9.10
CA GLY A 58 9.73 -3.99 -10.33
C GLY A 58 10.85 -2.95 -10.49
N SER A 59 10.72 -2.10 -11.51
CA SER A 59 11.71 -1.09 -11.91
C SER A 59 11.52 0.29 -11.27
N ALA A 60 10.29 0.63 -10.84
CA ALA A 60 9.96 1.95 -10.30
C ALA A 60 10.34 2.07 -8.81
N ARG A 61 11.61 2.35 -8.52
CA ARG A 61 12.17 2.16 -7.17
C ARG A 61 12.01 3.36 -6.22
N ASP A 62 12.25 4.58 -6.69
CA ASP A 62 12.30 5.75 -5.80
C ASP A 62 10.91 6.28 -5.45
N TRP A 63 10.07 6.44 -6.47
CA TRP A 63 8.71 6.95 -6.29
C TRP A 63 7.75 5.96 -5.64
N ALA A 64 7.99 4.65 -5.75
CA ALA A 64 7.13 3.66 -5.08
C ALA A 64 7.17 3.82 -3.55
N ALA A 65 8.37 3.99 -2.97
CA ALA A 65 8.49 4.22 -1.53
C ALA A 65 8.11 5.64 -1.13
N LYS A 66 8.60 6.65 -1.86
CA LYS A 66 8.30 8.07 -1.56
C LYS A 66 6.81 8.37 -1.66
N GLY A 67 6.15 7.88 -2.71
CA GLY A 67 4.70 8.01 -2.89
C GLY A 67 3.93 7.36 -1.75
N THR A 68 4.32 6.15 -1.35
CA THR A 68 3.72 5.45 -0.19
C THR A 68 3.79 6.30 1.08
N ALA A 69 4.96 6.87 1.41
CA ALA A 69 5.12 7.72 2.58
C ALA A 69 4.31 9.02 2.49
N LEU A 70 4.30 9.67 1.33
CA LEU A 70 3.56 10.92 1.09
C LEU A 70 2.04 10.74 1.12
N LEU A 71 1.53 9.53 0.88
CA LEU A 71 0.12 9.19 1.12
C LEU A 71 -0.22 9.04 2.61
N GLY A 72 0.74 9.19 3.52
CA GLY A 72 0.51 9.07 4.97
C GLY A 72 0.64 7.64 5.51
N VAL A 73 1.05 6.68 4.67
CA VAL A 73 1.29 5.29 5.10
C VAL A 73 2.48 5.26 6.06
N ARG A 74 2.29 4.59 7.20
CA ARG A 74 3.31 4.45 8.26
C ARG A 74 3.92 3.05 8.33
N ALA A 75 3.19 2.04 7.88
CA ALA A 75 3.70 0.68 7.81
C ALA A 75 3.15 -0.07 6.59
N VAL A 76 3.96 -0.99 6.09
CA VAL A 76 3.54 -2.01 5.13
C VAL A 76 3.70 -3.36 5.81
N LEU A 77 2.62 -4.13 5.87
CA LEU A 77 2.61 -5.51 6.33
C LEU A 77 2.57 -6.41 5.10
N ALA A 78 3.58 -7.26 4.92
CA ALA A 78 3.66 -8.15 3.77
C ALA A 78 4.25 -9.52 4.14
N ARG A 79 4.04 -10.53 3.30
CA ARG A 79 4.66 -11.86 3.46
C ARG A 79 6.15 -11.84 3.13
N SER A 80 6.53 -11.06 2.13
CA SER A 80 7.92 -10.80 1.81
C SER A 80 8.05 -9.50 1.01
N PHE A 81 9.26 -8.94 0.97
CA PHE A 81 9.57 -7.70 0.26
C PHE A 81 10.67 -7.95 -0.76
N GLU A 82 10.64 -7.22 -1.87
CA GLU A 82 11.82 -7.04 -2.69
C GLU A 82 12.88 -6.24 -1.89
N ARG A 83 14.14 -6.67 -1.97
CA ARG A 83 15.23 -6.20 -1.11
C ARG A 83 15.48 -4.70 -1.21
N ILE A 84 15.52 -4.14 -2.42
CA ILE A 84 15.75 -2.71 -2.65
C ILE A 84 14.54 -1.91 -2.19
N HIS A 85 13.33 -2.35 -2.54
CA HIS A 85 12.12 -1.66 -2.14
C HIS A 85 11.97 -1.60 -0.61
N ARG A 86 12.31 -2.68 0.10
CA ARG A 86 12.35 -2.70 1.57
C ARG A 86 13.26 -1.61 2.13
N ALA A 87 14.46 -1.46 1.58
CA ALA A 87 15.40 -0.43 2.01
C ALA A 87 14.85 0.98 1.75
N ASN A 88 14.21 1.19 0.59
CA ASN A 88 13.60 2.47 0.25
C ASN A 88 12.45 2.84 1.19
N LEU A 89 11.59 1.88 1.59
CA LEU A 89 10.53 2.13 2.58
C LEU A 89 11.11 2.62 3.91
N ILE A 90 12.17 1.94 4.40
CA ILE A 90 12.85 2.32 5.65
C ILE A 90 13.42 3.74 5.54
N ALA A 91 14.08 4.05 4.42
CA ALA A 91 14.64 5.38 4.18
C ALA A 91 13.55 6.48 4.16
N MET A 92 12.32 6.14 3.77
CA MET A 92 11.17 7.05 3.77
C MET A 92 10.41 7.08 5.11
N GLY A 93 10.88 6.37 6.14
CA GLY A 93 10.22 6.29 7.45
C GLY A 93 8.95 5.43 7.47
N VAL A 94 8.79 4.53 6.49
CA VAL A 94 7.69 3.55 6.45
C VAL A 94 8.22 2.21 6.95
N ALA A 95 7.60 1.66 8.00
CA ALA A 95 8.03 0.41 8.60
C ALA A 95 7.63 -0.80 7.72
N PRO A 96 8.58 -1.58 7.17
CA PRO A 96 8.26 -2.84 6.48
C PRO A 96 8.21 -3.98 7.50
N ILE A 97 7.01 -4.50 7.75
CA ILE A 97 6.75 -5.57 8.70
C ILE A 97 6.50 -6.87 7.92
N VAL A 98 7.33 -7.89 8.18
CA VAL A 98 7.13 -9.22 7.62
C VAL A 98 6.16 -9.99 8.51
N VAL A 99 5.08 -10.51 7.92
CA VAL A 99 4.06 -11.29 8.63
C VAL A 99 4.40 -12.79 8.52
N PRO A 100 4.68 -13.48 9.65
CA PRO A 100 5.02 -14.91 9.66
C PRO A 100 3.95 -15.80 9.02
N GLU A 101 4.36 -16.90 8.40
CA GLU A 101 3.46 -17.80 7.67
C GLU A 101 2.39 -18.46 8.55
N GLU A 102 2.62 -18.58 9.86
CA GLU A 102 1.63 -19.10 10.81
C GLU A 102 0.33 -18.28 10.89
N PHE A 103 0.36 -17.01 10.43
CA PHE A 103 -0.82 -16.15 10.32
C PHE A 103 -1.51 -16.26 8.96
N SER A 104 -1.30 -17.35 8.22
CA SER A 104 -1.99 -17.62 6.95
C SER A 104 -3.33 -18.30 7.23
N ASP A 105 -4.38 -17.88 6.54
CA ASP A 105 -5.60 -18.65 6.47
C ASP A 105 -5.28 -19.95 5.70
N PRO A 106 -5.44 -21.15 6.29
CA PRO A 106 -5.03 -22.41 5.66
C PRO A 106 -5.74 -22.72 4.31
N GLY A 107 -6.71 -21.90 3.90
CA GLY A 107 -7.44 -22.02 2.63
C GLY A 107 -7.04 -21.05 1.51
N SER A 108 -6.01 -20.21 1.69
CA SER A 108 -5.62 -19.21 0.67
C SER A 108 -4.37 -19.62 -0.12
N GLU A 109 -4.49 -20.60 -1.01
CA GLU A 109 -3.60 -20.80 -2.17
C GLU A 109 -4.29 -20.34 -3.46
#